data_AF-A0AAW7AZK4-F1
#
_entry.id   AF-A0AAW7AZK4-F1
#
_cell.length_a   1.000
_cell.length_b   1.000
_cell.length_c   1.000
_cell.angle_alpha   90.00
_cell.angle_beta   90.00
_cell.angle_gamma   90.00
#
_symmetry.space_group_name_H-M   'P 1'
#
loop_
_entity.id
_entity.type
_entity.pdbx_description
1 polymer ?
#
loop_
_entity_poly.entity_id
_entity_poly.type
_entity_poly.pdbx_seq_one_letter_code
_entity_poly.pdbx_strand_id
1 'polypeptide(L)'
;MIFFHQHKTHFFAFLLIFVLTGLTLSCTWKKKQGLPPIEIPKTAAPMTVQFSWADIAACTHESPEIQVSGIPAGTVELDVQLRNLTVPAWSHGGGRVLYDGTDRILAGTLNVGYNGPCPMPGERNKYAFFVMALNLKGEIIGFGKAVQAFPIK
;
A
#
# COMPACT_ATOMS: atom_id res chain seq x y z
N MET A 1 -52.93 42.44 39.54
CA MET A 1 -51.88 41.39 39.37
C MET A 1 -50.92 41.53 40.54
N ILE A 2 -51.28 41.03 41.72
CA ILE A 2 -51.03 39.67 42.26
C ILE A 2 -49.53 39.34 42.36
N PHE A 3 -49.02 39.54 43.58
CA PHE A 3 -48.06 38.75 44.35
C PHE A 3 -46.79 38.20 43.68
N PHE A 4 -45.66 38.83 44.02
CA PHE A 4 -44.35 38.16 44.15
C PHE A 4 -44.33 37.40 45.49
N HIS A 5 -44.12 36.08 45.44
CA HIS A 5 -43.88 35.26 46.62
C HIS A 5 -42.65 34.35 46.41
N GLN A 6 -41.57 34.72 47.11
CA GLN A 6 -40.62 33.89 47.85
C GLN A 6 -40.53 32.39 47.53
N HIS A 7 -39.30 31.87 47.30
CA HIS A 7 -38.70 30.91 48.24
C HIS A 7 -37.24 30.51 47.92
N LYS A 8 -36.40 30.61 48.98
CA LYS A 8 -35.41 29.63 49.48
C LYS A 8 -34.31 29.12 48.54
N THR A 9 -33.07 29.59 48.74
CA THR A 9 -31.99 28.90 49.49
C THR A 9 -31.75 27.47 49.04
N HIS A 10 -30.59 27.19 48.44
CA HIS A 10 -29.70 26.11 48.91
C HIS A 10 -28.28 26.34 48.39
N PHE A 11 -27.43 26.63 49.37
CA PHE A 11 -25.98 26.58 49.39
C PHE A 11 -25.53 25.21 48.84
N PHE A 12 -25.01 25.14 47.62
CA PHE A 12 -24.32 23.95 47.13
C PHE A 12 -22.82 24.18 47.16
N ALA A 13 -22.22 23.71 48.25
CA ALA A 13 -20.78 23.58 48.41
C ALA A 13 -20.26 22.64 47.30
N PHE A 14 -19.59 23.20 46.30
CA PHE A 14 -18.88 22.39 45.32
C PHE A 14 -17.56 21.94 45.93
N LEU A 15 -17.59 20.69 46.40
CA LEU A 15 -16.47 19.93 46.92
C LEU A 15 -15.31 19.96 45.90
N LEU A 16 -14.14 20.42 46.36
CA LEU A 16 -12.85 20.20 45.71
C LEU A 16 -12.61 18.70 45.55
N ILE A 17 -12.77 18.17 44.34
CA ILE A 17 -12.25 16.85 43.97
C ILE A 17 -11.04 17.09 43.07
N PHE A 18 -9.87 17.11 43.70
CA PHE A 18 -8.58 16.94 43.02
C PHE A 18 -8.54 15.53 42.45
N VAL A 19 -9.03 15.35 41.22
CA VAL A 19 -8.76 14.14 40.45
C VAL A 19 -7.36 14.27 39.87
N LEU A 20 -6.35 13.80 40.62
CA LEU A 20 -5.05 13.42 40.07
C LEU A 20 -5.26 12.20 39.15
N THR A 21 -5.74 12.42 37.93
CA THR A 21 -5.54 11.45 36.86
C THR A 21 -4.11 11.59 36.38
N GLY A 22 -3.26 10.70 36.88
CA GLY A 22 -1.92 10.52 36.35
C GLY A 22 -2.00 10.40 34.83
N LEU A 23 -1.40 11.39 34.14
CA LEU A 23 -1.02 11.25 32.75
C LEU A 23 -0.01 10.09 32.73
N THR A 24 -0.50 8.88 32.51
CA THR A 24 0.37 7.81 32.03
C THR A 24 0.83 8.27 30.66
N LEU A 25 2.04 8.80 30.61
CA LEU A 25 2.79 9.03 29.39
C LEU A 25 3.07 7.64 28.80
N SER A 26 2.04 7.05 28.20
CA SER A 26 2.19 5.88 27.36
C SER A 26 3.00 6.36 26.15
N CYS A 27 4.32 6.21 26.23
CA CYS A 27 5.18 6.08 25.07
C CYS A 27 4.62 4.91 24.26
N THR A 28 3.63 5.18 23.42
CA THR A 28 3.22 4.26 22.39
C THR A 28 4.37 4.24 21.40
N TRP A 29 5.28 3.29 21.61
CA TRP A 29 6.29 2.92 20.65
C TRP A 29 5.54 2.55 19.37
N LYS A 30 5.49 3.49 18.43
CA LYS A 30 4.82 3.35 17.14
C LYS A 30 5.47 2.16 16.45
N LYS A 31 4.79 0.99 16.46
CA LYS A 31 5.17 -0.16 15.62
C LYS A 31 5.42 0.40 14.22
N LYS A 32 6.60 0.16 13.65
CA LYS A 32 6.91 0.48 12.25
C LYS A 32 5.89 -0.28 11.40
N GLN A 33 4.85 0.41 10.94
CA GLN A 33 3.83 -0.21 10.10
C GLN A 33 4.44 -0.44 8.72
N GLY A 34 4.31 -1.66 8.18
CA GLY A 34 4.73 -1.95 6.81
C GLY A 34 3.91 -1.14 5.79
N LEU A 35 4.20 -1.31 4.50
CA LEU A 35 3.39 -0.70 3.44
C LEU A 35 1.89 -0.98 3.66
N PRO A 36 1.01 0.02 3.48
CA PRO A 36 -0.41 -0.18 3.62
C PRO A 36 -0.90 -1.27 2.66
N PRO A 37 -1.90 -2.07 3.03
CA PRO A 37 -2.52 -3.03 2.14
C PRO A 37 -3.02 -2.34 0.85
N ILE A 38 -2.97 -3.05 -0.28
CA ILE A 38 -3.65 -2.60 -1.50
C ILE A 38 -5.11 -3.04 -1.37
N GLU A 39 -6.04 -2.09 -1.33
CA GLU A 39 -7.46 -2.36 -1.30
C GLU A 39 -7.96 -2.68 -2.71
N ILE A 40 -8.26 -3.95 -2.96
CA ILE A 40 -8.75 -4.42 -4.26
C ILE A 40 -10.28 -4.55 -4.20
N PRO A 41 -11.03 -3.85 -5.07
CA PRO A 41 -12.47 -4.03 -5.18
C PRO A 41 -12.82 -5.48 -5.48
N LYS A 42 -13.86 -6.03 -4.85
CA LYS A 42 -14.34 -7.40 -5.12
C LYS A 42 -14.80 -7.60 -6.57
N THR A 43 -15.13 -6.51 -7.23
CA THR A 43 -15.56 -6.47 -8.64
C THR A 43 -14.38 -6.42 -9.61
N ALA A 44 -13.14 -6.29 -9.13
CA ALA A 44 -11.98 -6.28 -10.01
C ALA A 44 -11.81 -7.64 -10.68
N ALA A 45 -11.70 -7.65 -12.01
CA ALA A 45 -11.48 -8.87 -12.76
C ALA A 45 -10.08 -9.45 -12.46
N PRO A 46 -9.96 -10.78 -12.36
CA PRO A 46 -8.66 -11.40 -12.15
C PRO A 46 -7.79 -11.26 -13.39
N MET A 47 -6.54 -10.86 -13.18
CA MET A 47 -5.49 -10.82 -14.21
C MET A 47 -4.37 -11.78 -13.83
N THR A 48 -3.67 -12.27 -14.84
CA THR A 48 -2.55 -13.19 -14.65
C THR A 48 -1.26 -12.44 -14.97
N VAL A 49 -0.36 -12.35 -13.99
CA VAL A 49 0.92 -11.61 -14.09
C VAL A 49 2.08 -12.61 -14.16
N GLN A 50 3.03 -12.39 -15.07
CA GLN A 50 4.25 -13.19 -15.19
C GLN A 50 5.46 -12.27 -15.34
N PHE A 51 6.59 -12.69 -14.77
CA PHE A 51 7.88 -12.01 -14.94
C PHE A 51 8.99 -13.02 -14.65
N SER A 52 10.24 -12.62 -14.93
CA SER A 52 11.44 -13.40 -14.60
C SER A 52 12.52 -12.50 -14.00
N TRP A 53 13.30 -13.05 -13.07
CA TRP A 53 14.54 -12.43 -12.60
C TRP A 53 15.77 -12.80 -13.43
N ALA A 54 15.61 -13.59 -14.49
CA ALA A 54 16.70 -13.91 -15.40
C ALA A 54 17.33 -12.61 -15.93
N ASP A 55 18.66 -12.53 -15.86
CA ASP A 55 19.46 -11.38 -16.31
C ASP A 55 19.17 -10.05 -15.59
N ILE A 56 18.40 -10.06 -14.50
CA ILE A 56 18.16 -8.87 -13.68
C ILE A 56 19.28 -8.71 -12.66
N ALA A 57 20.02 -7.61 -12.77
CA ALA A 57 21.05 -7.25 -11.79
C ALA A 57 20.43 -6.90 -10.43
N ALA A 58 21.12 -7.26 -9.34
CA ALA A 58 20.76 -6.80 -8.00
C ALA A 58 20.93 -5.28 -7.91
N CYS A 59 20.08 -4.64 -7.11
CA CYS A 59 20.07 -3.20 -6.86
C CYS A 59 19.92 -2.34 -8.14
N THR A 60 19.30 -2.88 -9.19
CA THR A 60 19.02 -2.16 -10.44
C THR A 60 17.83 -1.21 -10.31
N HIS A 61 17.81 -0.18 -11.17
CA HIS A 61 16.66 0.71 -11.39
C HIS A 61 15.87 0.36 -12.66
N GLU A 62 16.28 -0.68 -13.38
CA GLU A 62 15.58 -1.18 -14.57
C GLU A 62 14.62 -2.30 -14.18
N SER A 63 13.32 -2.09 -14.42
CA SER A 63 12.33 -3.13 -14.19
C SER A 63 12.46 -4.28 -15.20
N PRO A 64 12.18 -5.54 -14.83
CA PRO A 64 12.03 -6.60 -15.81
C PRO A 64 10.84 -6.33 -16.74
N GLU A 65 10.77 -7.06 -17.86
CA GLU A 65 9.52 -7.20 -18.59
C GLU A 65 8.47 -7.88 -17.70
N ILE A 66 7.23 -7.38 -17.74
CA ILE A 66 6.09 -7.96 -17.04
C ILE A 66 5.01 -8.28 -18.08
N GLN A 67 4.60 -9.54 -18.15
CA GLN A 67 3.47 -9.98 -18.96
C GLN A 67 2.20 -9.94 -18.12
N VAL A 68 1.13 -9.40 -18.70
CA VAL A 68 -0.16 -9.22 -18.03
C VAL A 68 -1.27 -9.67 -18.99
N SER A 69 -1.92 -10.78 -18.65
CA SER A 69 -3.05 -11.32 -19.42
C SER A 69 -4.36 -11.18 -18.66
N GLY A 70 -5.47 -11.16 -19.41
CA GLY A 70 -6.81 -10.96 -18.86
C GLY A 70 -7.12 -9.50 -18.49
N ILE A 71 -6.45 -8.53 -19.12
CA ILE A 71 -6.67 -7.10 -18.88
C ILE A 71 -8.12 -6.73 -19.26
N PRO A 72 -8.94 -6.20 -18.33
CA PRO A 72 -10.33 -5.90 -18.60
C PRO A 72 -10.53 -4.79 -19.63
N ALA A 73 -11.62 -4.86 -20.39
CA ALA A 73 -12.04 -3.76 -21.25
C ALA A 73 -12.29 -2.48 -20.42
N GLY A 74 -11.94 -1.32 -20.99
CA GLY A 74 -12.04 -0.03 -20.30
C GLY A 74 -10.82 0.32 -19.45
N THR A 75 -9.78 -0.53 -19.41
CA THR A 75 -8.48 -0.20 -18.84
C THR A 75 -7.81 0.89 -19.67
N VAL A 76 -7.22 1.89 -19.02
CA VAL A 76 -6.45 2.96 -19.66
C VAL A 76 -5.05 3.13 -19.08
N GLU A 77 -4.83 2.60 -17.88
CA GLU A 77 -3.56 2.69 -17.16
C GLU A 77 -3.38 1.41 -16.33
N LEU A 78 -2.14 0.96 -16.21
CA LEU A 78 -1.73 -0.10 -15.30
C LEU A 78 -0.89 0.53 -14.18
N ASP A 79 -1.35 0.39 -12.93
CA ASP A 79 -0.58 0.76 -11.74
C ASP A 79 0.14 -0.49 -11.21
N VAL A 80 1.46 -0.44 -11.24
CA VAL A 80 2.34 -1.55 -10.86
C VAL A 80 3.06 -1.22 -9.58
N GLN A 81 3.04 -2.15 -8.61
CA GLN A 81 3.82 -2.04 -7.38
C GLN A 81 4.71 -3.27 -7.20
N LEU A 82 5.99 -3.04 -6.88
CA LEU A 82 6.90 -4.07 -6.39
C LEU A 82 6.96 -4.00 -4.86
N ARG A 83 6.80 -5.14 -4.19
CA ARG A 83 6.98 -5.25 -2.74
C ARG A 83 7.86 -6.43 -2.38
N ASN A 84 8.71 -6.26 -1.38
CA ASN A 84 9.41 -7.36 -0.72
C ASN A 84 8.49 -7.96 0.34
N LEU A 85 8.09 -9.22 0.16
CA LEU A 85 7.21 -9.93 1.08
C LEU A 85 7.95 -10.49 2.30
N THR A 86 9.28 -10.61 2.25
CA THR A 86 10.11 -11.04 3.38
C THR A 86 10.43 -9.85 4.29
N VAL A 87 10.73 -8.68 3.72
CA VAL A 87 11.07 -7.43 4.42
C VAL A 87 10.11 -6.30 3.98
N PRO A 88 8.87 -6.26 4.51
CA PRO A 88 7.78 -5.45 3.95
C PRO A 88 7.81 -3.96 4.29
N ALA A 89 8.85 -3.50 5.00
CA ALA A 89 8.96 -2.12 5.45
C ALA A 89 9.45 -1.14 4.37
N TRP A 90 10.01 -1.65 3.26
CA TRP A 90 10.57 -0.82 2.19
C TRP A 90 9.71 -0.84 0.93
N SER A 91 9.46 0.34 0.36
CA SER A 91 8.83 0.48 -0.95
C SER A 91 9.86 0.23 -2.04
N HIS A 92 9.68 -0.86 -2.79
CA HIS A 92 10.46 -1.10 -4.02
C HIS A 92 9.91 -0.32 -5.23
N GLY A 93 8.90 0.53 -4.99
CA GLY A 93 8.29 1.37 -6.01
C GLY A 93 7.52 0.57 -7.04
N GLY A 94 7.69 0.94 -8.30
CA GLY A 94 6.88 0.51 -9.42
C GLY A 94 6.55 1.73 -10.28
N GLY A 95 5.34 1.83 -10.79
CA GLY A 95 4.95 2.97 -11.60
C GLY A 95 3.61 2.77 -12.28
N ARG A 96 3.10 3.87 -12.85
CA ARG A 96 1.93 3.85 -13.71
C ARG A 96 2.36 3.85 -15.16
N VAL A 97 1.72 3.00 -15.95
CA VAL A 97 2.01 2.82 -17.37
C VAL A 97 0.70 2.98 -18.13
N LEU A 98 0.67 3.84 -19.14
CA LEU A 98 -0.48 3.94 -20.03
C LEU A 98 -0.70 2.59 -20.71
N TYR A 99 -1.96 2.14 -20.73
CA TYR A 99 -2.29 0.89 -21.40
C TYR A 99 -2.33 1.12 -22.91
N ASP A 100 -1.41 0.49 -23.63
CA ASP A 100 -1.25 0.61 -25.07
C ASP A 100 -2.03 -0.47 -25.86
N GLY A 101 -2.79 -1.31 -25.16
CA GLY A 101 -3.53 -2.42 -25.75
C GLY A 101 -2.73 -3.72 -25.85
N THR A 102 -1.47 -3.75 -25.41
CA THR A 102 -0.63 -4.95 -25.42
C THR A 102 -0.64 -5.67 -24.07
N ASP A 103 -0.22 -6.93 -24.06
CA ASP A 103 -0.12 -7.76 -22.85
C ASP A 103 1.24 -7.64 -22.14
N ARG A 104 2.00 -6.57 -22.43
CA ARG A 104 3.39 -6.42 -21.96
C ARG A 104 3.68 -5.03 -21.43
N ILE A 105 4.36 -5.00 -20.30
CA ILE A 105 5.07 -3.82 -19.80
C ILE A 105 6.56 -4.09 -20.06
N LEU A 106 7.14 -3.33 -20.99
CA LEU A 106 8.52 -3.55 -21.42
C LEU A 106 9.52 -3.34 -20.27
N ALA A 107 10.66 -4.01 -20.36
CA ALA A 107 11.77 -3.79 -19.43
C ALA A 107 12.16 -2.30 -19.35
N GLY A 108 12.48 -1.82 -18.15
CA GLY A 108 12.81 -0.43 -17.88
C GLY A 108 11.63 0.56 -17.90
N THR A 109 10.40 0.14 -18.21
CA THR A 109 9.24 1.06 -18.26
C THR A 109 8.92 1.70 -16.91
N LEU A 110 9.14 1.00 -15.79
CA LEU A 110 8.85 1.52 -14.44
C LEU A 110 9.97 2.46 -13.92
N ASN A 111 10.59 3.25 -14.79
CA ASN A 111 11.79 4.03 -14.48
C ASN A 111 11.58 5.17 -13.45
N VAL A 112 10.34 5.57 -13.17
CA VAL A 112 10.03 6.57 -12.14
C VAL A 112 9.78 5.88 -10.80
N GLY A 113 10.87 5.54 -10.10
CA GLY A 113 10.83 5.09 -8.71
C GLY A 113 10.90 3.58 -8.51
N TYR A 114 11.04 2.78 -9.56
CA TYR A 114 11.41 1.37 -9.40
C TYR A 114 12.78 1.24 -8.72
N ASN A 115 12.79 0.42 -7.67
CA ASN A 115 13.97 0.04 -6.93
C ASN A 115 14.00 -1.49 -6.86
N GLY A 116 14.83 -2.09 -7.70
CA GLY A 116 14.91 -3.55 -7.82
C GLY A 116 15.34 -4.24 -6.53
N PRO A 117 15.24 -5.58 -6.49
CA PRO A 117 15.75 -6.38 -5.38
C PRO A 117 17.20 -6.06 -5.05
N CYS A 118 17.48 -5.73 -3.78
CA CYS A 118 18.83 -5.47 -3.28
C CYS A 118 19.09 -6.31 -2.01
N PRO A 119 19.12 -7.65 -2.12
CA PRO A 119 19.31 -8.52 -0.97
C PRO A 119 20.74 -8.44 -0.42
N MET A 120 20.89 -8.62 0.90
CA MET A 120 22.21 -8.86 1.47
C MET A 120 22.76 -10.21 0.98
N PRO A 121 24.09 -10.43 0.95
CA PRO A 121 24.67 -11.71 0.55
C PRO A 121 24.06 -12.90 1.32
N GLY A 122 23.67 -13.94 0.59
CA GLY A 122 23.03 -15.13 1.15
C GLY A 122 21.53 -15.00 1.46
N GLU A 123 20.92 -13.82 1.36
CA GLU A 123 19.48 -13.66 1.56
C GLU A 123 18.65 -14.12 0.36
N ARG A 124 17.55 -14.85 0.64
CA ARG A 124 16.54 -15.23 -0.35
C ARG A 124 15.22 -14.53 -0.05
N ASN A 125 15.10 -13.29 -0.51
CA ASN A 125 13.88 -12.49 -0.34
C ASN A 125 12.84 -12.80 -1.42
N LYS A 126 11.56 -12.87 -1.02
CA LYS A 126 10.42 -13.03 -1.94
C LYS A 126 9.88 -11.67 -2.33
N TYR A 127 9.68 -11.46 -3.62
CA TYR A 127 9.15 -10.22 -4.16
C TYR A 127 7.86 -10.48 -4.91
N ALA A 128 6.95 -9.50 -4.86
CA ALA A 128 5.69 -9.55 -5.56
C ALA A 128 5.49 -8.30 -6.41
N PHE A 129 5.16 -8.52 -7.68
CA PHE A 129 4.52 -7.51 -8.49
C PHE A 129 3.00 -7.61 -8.29
N PHE A 130 2.41 -6.47 -7.97
CA PHE A 130 0.97 -6.24 -7.96
C PHE A 130 0.65 -5.35 -9.16
N VAL A 131 -0.29 -5.76 -10.00
CA VAL A 131 -0.71 -5.00 -11.17
C VAL A 131 -2.20 -4.72 -11.02
N MET A 132 -2.56 -3.44 -10.96
CA MET A 132 -3.94 -2.98 -10.98
C MET A 132 -4.25 -2.34 -12.32
N ALA A 133 -5.34 -2.76 -12.96
CA ALA A 133 -5.88 -2.11 -14.14
C ALA A 133 -6.85 -1.00 -13.73
N LEU A 134 -6.58 0.22 -14.19
CA LEU A 134 -7.37 1.41 -13.86
C LEU A 134 -8.21 1.85 -15.07
N ASN A 135 -9.45 2.28 -14.81
CA ASN A 135 -10.29 2.91 -15.82
C ASN A 135 -10.06 4.44 -15.89
N LEU A 136 -10.77 5.13 -16.80
CA LEU A 136 -10.67 6.59 -16.97
C LEU A 136 -10.97 7.42 -15.70
N LYS A 137 -11.68 6.84 -14.72
CA LYS A 137 -11.98 7.48 -13.44
C LYS A 137 -10.91 7.20 -12.38
N GLY A 138 -9.89 6.40 -12.70
CA GLY A 138 -8.88 5.93 -11.76
C GLY A 138 -9.34 4.79 -10.85
N GLU A 139 -10.48 4.14 -11.16
CA GLU A 139 -10.99 3.02 -10.37
C GLU A 139 -10.29 1.72 -10.79
N ILE A 140 -9.96 0.87 -9.80
CA ILE A 140 -9.40 -0.45 -10.05
C ILE A 140 -10.51 -1.36 -10.59
N ILE A 141 -10.35 -1.79 -11.84
CA ILE A 141 -11.27 -2.71 -12.54
C ILE A 141 -10.65 -4.08 -12.80
N GLY A 142 -9.34 -4.24 -12.59
CA GLY A 142 -8.65 -5.51 -12.70
C GLY A 142 -7.47 -5.61 -11.73
N PHE A 143 -7.14 -6.83 -11.30
CA PHE A 143 -6.03 -7.08 -10.39
C PHE A 143 -5.31 -8.39 -10.70
N GLY A 144 -3.99 -8.35 -10.72
CA GLY A 144 -3.14 -9.53 -10.81
C GLY A 144 -1.92 -9.43 -9.90
N LYS A 145 -1.38 -10.58 -9.51
CA LYS A 145 -0.20 -10.68 -8.64
C LYS A 145 0.68 -11.83 -9.09
N ALA A 146 1.98 -11.59 -9.10
CA ALA A 146 2.99 -12.63 -9.30
C ALA A 146 4.05 -12.54 -8.20
N VAL A 147 4.55 -13.69 -7.75
CA VAL A 147 5.55 -13.79 -6.68
C VAL A 147 6.71 -14.66 -7.12
N GLN A 148 7.93 -14.18 -6.96
CA GLN A 148 9.15 -14.98 -7.15
C GLN A 148 10.20 -14.61 -6.10
N ALA A 149 11.05 -15.57 -5.74
CA ALA A 149 12.25 -15.29 -4.97
C ALA A 149 13.32 -14.70 -5.89
N PHE A 150 13.99 -13.65 -5.46
CA PHE A 150 15.16 -13.16 -6.21
C PHE A 150 16.31 -14.18 -6.07
N PRO A 151 17.08 -14.48 -7.14
CA PRO A 151 18.19 -15.41 -7.08
C PRO A 151 19.23 -15.01 -6.03
N ILE A 152 19.80 -15.99 -5.33
CA ILE A 152 20.97 -15.77 -4.48
C ILE A 152 22.17 -15.58 -5.41
N LYS A 153 23.00 -14.56 -5.15
CA LYS A 153 24.31 -14.40 -5.78
C LYS A 153 25.40 -14.95 -4.86
#